data_AF-A0A8I0IKB0-F1
#
_entry.id   AF-A0A8I0IKB0-F1
#
_cell.length_a   1.000
_cell.length_b   1.000
_cell.length_c   1.000
_cell.angle_alpha   90.00
_cell.angle_beta   90.00
_cell.angle_gamma   90.00
#
_symmetry.space_group_name_H-M   'P 1'
#
loop_
_entity.id
_entity.type
_entity.pdbx_description
1 polymer ?
#
loop_
_entity_poly.entity_id
_entity_poly.type
_entity_poly.pdbx_seq_one_letter_code
_entity_poly.pdbx_strand_id
1 'polypeptide(L)' 'MTMTTNPGDTTADPIEAVHEAIRSYRRSRQQRDEAIIAAAITVGRQTAAEASGLSMSRINQLVNNRGRRTTEPTL' A
#
# COMPACT_ATOMS: atom_id res chain seq x y z
N MET A 1 -14.96 1.95 -49.58
CA MET A 1 -14.51 1.20 -48.39
C MET A 1 -14.31 2.19 -47.26
N THR A 2 -15.30 2.34 -46.39
CA THR A 2 -15.20 3.17 -45.18
C THR A 2 -14.62 2.31 -44.06
N MET A 3 -13.40 2.61 -43.60
CA MET A 3 -12.88 2.01 -42.39
C MET A 3 -13.58 2.66 -41.19
N THR A 4 -14.48 1.92 -40.57
CA THR A 4 -15.10 2.28 -39.29
C THR A 4 -14.08 2.03 -38.18
N THR A 5 -13.53 3.09 -37.58
CA THR A 5 -12.72 3.01 -36.38
C THR A 5 -13.64 2.79 -35.18
N ASN A 6 -13.59 1.61 -34.56
CA ASN A 6 -14.32 1.33 -33.32
C ASN A 6 -13.70 2.13 -32.16
N PRO A 7 -14.48 2.93 -31.40
CA PRO A 7 -13.98 3.78 -30.31
C PRO A 7 -13.77 3.01 -28.99
N GLY A 8 -13.36 1.73 -29.07
CA GLY A 8 -13.27 0.84 -27.90
C GLY A 8 -11.88 0.28 -27.61
N ASP A 9 -10.91 0.49 -28.51
CA ASP A 9 -9.58 -0.11 -28.37
C ASP A 9 -8.56 0.95 -27.96
N THR A 10 -8.78 1.55 -26.79
CA THR A 10 -7.68 2.20 -26.08
C THR A 10 -6.87 1.05 -25.49
N THR A 11 -6.00 0.43 -26.30
CA THR A 11 -4.92 -0.40 -25.78
C THR A 11 -4.14 0.47 -24.81
N ALA A 12 -4.38 0.31 -23.52
CA ALA A 12 -3.65 1.00 -22.47
C ALA A 12 -2.17 0.86 -22.78
N ASP A 13 -1.44 1.97 -22.79
CA ASP A 13 0.01 1.95 -23.01
C ASP A 13 0.60 0.91 -22.04
N PRO A 14 1.31 -0.13 -22.52
CA PRO A 14 1.83 -1.18 -21.66
C PRO A 14 2.74 -0.61 -20.55
N ILE A 15 3.40 0.53 -20.79
CA ILE A 15 4.20 1.24 -19.79
C ILE A 15 3.27 1.84 -18.71
N GLU A 16 2.16 2.44 -19.11
CA GLU A 16 1.15 2.97 -18.18
C GLU A 16 0.51 1.86 -17.34
N ALA A 17 0.22 0.71 -17.94
CA ALA A 17 -0.30 -0.46 -17.23
C ALA A 17 0.68 -0.97 -16.16
N VAL A 18 1.99 -1.01 -16.46
CA VAL A 18 3.03 -1.37 -15.48
C VAL A 18 3.10 -0.34 -14.35
N HIS A 19 3.07 0.95 -14.69
CA HIS A 19 3.05 2.00 -13.67
C HIS A 19 1.82 1.89 -12.75
N GLU A 20 0.65 1.57 -13.31
CA GLU A 20 -0.56 1.38 -12.51
C GLU A 20 -0.47 0.16 -11.58
N ALA A 21 0.07 -0.96 -12.07
CA ALA A 21 0.32 -2.12 -11.23
C ALA A 21 1.26 -1.80 -10.05
N ILE A 22 2.32 -1.02 -10.30
CA ILE A 22 3.25 -0.57 -9.26
C ILE A 22 2.54 0.35 -8.24
N ARG A 23 1.73 1.30 -8.69
CA ARG A 23 0.94 2.19 -7.82
C ARG A 23 -0.02 1.39 -6.95
N SER A 24 -0.77 0.48 -7.55
CA SER A 24 -1.72 -0.41 -6.86
C SER A 24 -1.02 -1.27 -5.81
N TYR A 25 0.14 -1.85 -6.14
CA TYR A 25 0.94 -2.63 -5.21
C TYR A 25 1.42 -1.78 -4.01
N ARG A 26 1.92 -0.56 -4.27
CA ARG A 26 2.33 0.37 -3.21
C ARG A 26 1.17 0.72 -2.29
N ARG A 27 0.00 1.00 -2.83
CA ARG A 27 -1.22 1.29 -2.05
C ARG A 27 -1.63 0.08 -1.20
N SER A 28 -1.63 -1.11 -1.77
CA SER A 28 -1.95 -2.35 -1.05
C SER A 28 -0.98 -2.60 0.10
N ARG A 29 0.32 -2.35 -0.11
CA ARG A 29 1.34 -2.43 0.95
C ARG A 29 1.10 -1.42 2.07
N GLN A 30 0.73 -0.18 1.74
CA GLN A 30 0.42 0.84 2.74
C GLN A 30 -0.80 0.44 3.60
N GLN A 31 -1.89 0.00 2.95
CA GLN A 31 -3.10 -0.45 3.64
C GLN A 31 -2.82 -1.65 4.57
N ARG A 32 -2.02 -2.61 4.09
CA ARG A 32 -1.61 -3.75 4.91
C ARG A 32 -0.80 -3.30 6.13
N ASP A 33 0.17 -2.42 5.94
CA ASP A 33 1.00 -1.93 7.05
C ASP A 33 0.16 -1.10 8.05
N GLU A 34 -0.84 -0.35 7.59
CA GLU A 34 -1.82 0.34 8.46
C GLU A 34 -2.68 -0.61 9.28
N ALA A 35 -3.19 -1.68 8.67
CA ALA A 35 -3.95 -2.72 9.36
C ALA A 35 -3.10 -3.41 10.44
N ILE A 36 -1.83 -3.69 10.15
CA ILE A 36 -0.89 -4.27 11.11
C ILE A 36 -0.63 -3.31 12.27
N ILE A 37 -0.48 -2.01 12.00
CA ILE A 37 -0.30 -1.01 13.07
C ILE A 37 -1.56 -0.92 13.93
N ALA A 38 -2.75 -0.90 13.33
CA ALA A 38 -4.01 -0.88 14.07
C ALA A 38 -4.16 -2.12 14.97
N ALA A 39 -3.82 -3.31 14.44
CA ALA A 39 -3.80 -4.54 15.22
C ALA A 39 -2.79 -4.44 16.38
N ALA A 40 -1.56 -3.98 16.12
CA ALA A 40 -0.54 -3.82 17.15
C ALA A 40 -0.93 -2.86 18.29
N ILE A 41 -1.74 -1.84 18.00
CA ILE A 41 -2.31 -0.92 19.00
C ILE A 41 -3.44 -1.60 19.78
N THR A 42 -4.28 -2.38 19.11
CA THR A 42 -5.50 -2.96 19.69
C THR A 42 -5.23 -4.20 20.54
N VAL A 43 -4.49 -5.16 19.98
CA VAL A 43 -4.23 -6.47 20.62
C VAL A 43 -2.82 -6.59 21.18
N GLY A 44 -1.98 -5.58 20.97
CA GLY A 44 -0.59 -5.57 21.39
C GLY A 44 0.39 -5.99 20.28
N ARG A 45 1.63 -5.53 20.43
CA ARG A 45 2.69 -5.66 19.40
C ARG A 45 3.14 -7.10 19.19
N GLN A 46 3.17 -7.91 20.26
CA GLN A 46 3.60 -9.30 20.18
C GLN A 46 2.64 -10.14 19.34
N THR A 47 1.35 -10.12 19.69
CA THR A 47 0.29 -10.85 18.97
C THR A 47 0.20 -10.39 17.51
N ALA A 48 0.35 -9.10 17.24
CA ALA A 48 0.38 -8.59 15.87
C ALA A 48 1.58 -9.11 15.06
N ALA A 49 2.75 -9.26 15.69
CA ALA A 49 3.94 -9.81 15.03
C ALA A 49 3.75 -11.28 14.64
N GLU A 50 3.24 -12.09 15.58
CA GLU A 50 2.96 -13.51 15.37
C GLU A 50 1.92 -13.71 14.25
N ALA A 51 0.80 -12.99 14.31
CA ALA A 51 -0.27 -13.09 13.32
C ALA A 51 0.13 -12.60 11.92
N SER A 52 1.04 -11.62 11.84
CA SER A 52 1.50 -11.06 10.55
C SER A 52 2.76 -11.73 10.01
N GLY A 53 3.39 -12.64 10.76
CA GLY A 53 4.68 -13.24 10.42
C GLY A 53 5.83 -12.22 10.37
N LEU A 54 5.71 -11.09 11.06
CA LEU A 54 6.73 -10.04 11.09
C LEU A 54 7.59 -10.15 12.35
N SER A 55 8.83 -9.67 12.25
CA SER A 55 9.68 -9.53 13.43
C SER A 55 9.22 -8.37 14.31
N MET A 56 9.55 -8.44 15.61
CA MET A 56 9.24 -7.37 16.55
C MET A 56 9.86 -6.03 16.17
N SER A 57 11.08 -6.07 15.63
CA SER A 57 11.76 -4.88 15.10
C SER A 57 10.94 -4.22 14.00
N ARG A 58 10.36 -5.01 13.08
CA ARG A 58 9.52 -4.48 12.00
C ARG A 58 8.22 -3.89 12.53
N ILE A 59 7.55 -4.52 13.48
CA ILE A 59 6.36 -3.96 14.12
C ILE A 59 6.68 -2.63 14.81
N ASN A 60 7.78 -2.56 15.57
CA ASN A 60 8.20 -1.33 16.22
C ASN A 60 8.50 -0.21 15.22
N GLN A 61 9.18 -0.52 14.11
CA GLN A 61 9.39 0.45 13.03
C GLN A 61 8.08 0.96 12.46
N LEU A 62 7.12 0.09 12.15
CA LEU A 62 5.83 0.48 11.58
C LEU A 62 5.04 1.40 12.51
N VAL A 63 4.97 1.05 13.79
CA VAL A 63 4.27 1.86 14.81
C VAL A 63 4.97 3.21 15.00
N ASN A 64 6.30 3.23 15.12
CA ASN A 64 7.06 4.46 15.34
C ASN A 64 7.06 5.38 14.11
N ASN A 65 7.12 4.82 12.90
CA ASN A 65 7.05 5.60 11.66
C ASN A 65 5.66 6.18 11.41
N ARG A 66 4.58 5.59 11.96
CA ARG A 66 3.26 6.23 11.96
C ARG A 66 3.28 7.53 12.76
N GLY A 67 3.89 7.52 13.95
CA GLY A 67 4.03 8.73 14.77
C GLY A 67 4.84 9.84 14.11
N ARG A 68 5.82 9.49 13.26
CA ARG A 68 6.59 10.48 12.48
C ARG A 68 5.77 11.09 11.35
N ARG A 69 5.02 10.27 10.59
CA ARG A 69 4.15 10.75 9.49
C ARG A 69 3.01 11.65 9.96
N THR A 70 2.52 11.49 11.19
CA THR A 70 1.49 12.38 11.77
C THR A 70 2.04 13.71 12.26
N THR A 71 3.37 13.86 12.38
CA THR A 71 4.03 15.04 12.95
C THR A 71 4.72 15.90 11.90
N GLU A 72 4.78 15.46 10.63
CA GLU A 72 5.20 16.34 9.55
C GLU A 72 4.10 17.38 9.29
N PRO A 73 4.37 18.69 9.48
CA PRO A 73 3.43 19.72 9.10
C PRO A 73 3.26 19.67 7.58
N THR A 74 2.01 19.58 7.14
CA THR A 74 1.64 19.79 5.75
C THR A 74 2.18 21.16 5.33
N LEU A 75 3.23 21.18 4.50
CA LEU A 75 3.69 22.36 3.78
C LEU A 75 2.87 22.52 2.50
#